data_AF-A0A1Z5JNX1-F1
#
_entry.id   AF-A0A1Z5JNX1-F1
#
_cell.length_a   1.000
_cell.length_b   1.000
_cell.length_c   1.000
_cell.angle_alpha   90.00
_cell.angle_beta   90.00
_cell.angle_gamma   90.00
#
_symmetry.space_group_name_H-M   'P 1'
#
loop_
_entity.id
_entity.type
_entity.pdbx_description
1 polymer ?
#
loop_
_entity_poly.entity_id
_entity_poly.type
_entity_poly.pdbx_seq_one_letter_code
_entity_poly.pdbx_strand_id
1 'polypeptide(L)'
;MHWSSSGSFNGQRTKDHTSKNNPHLPISISPDKRHVLLSQRRHNPADPFSDDESLSSVPSPSSPRRGRIFSASGDRRKLPLILMSFVILGMASIYISREAVKNTAVQVQIMEQMQLRVGNKVRDTAKELYAMQREADALMKLIQPEEPSNGFANSVKSFRAMHDMKVLETKVTKEKAQVSQLIQKIQSTSLVEVRKKYGHDPIEVEMELLFPDGADGPTHFIIELAPAELLPHTVLTFLDMVSSGLLNGCSFILNAHHAIKAAPIPFDGSSAVAKAEAFTKAGLNGVVFREYSHFYPHKKNTVGFAVDGSPAFYINTADNEDIHDDEPCFGVITSGFDTIKRLDEMPTRNNIWLVKKVGIKRAWIVERGHSKR
;
A
#
# COMPACT_ATOMS: atom_id res chain seq x y z
N MET A 1 -22.90 7.55 -15.26
CA MET A 1 -22.49 6.19 -14.85
C MET A 1 -23.20 5.88 -13.54
N HIS A 2 -24.31 5.15 -13.60
CA HIS A 2 -25.10 4.76 -12.43
C HIS A 2 -24.48 3.49 -11.85
N TRP A 3 -23.95 3.58 -10.63
CA TRP A 3 -23.69 2.42 -9.79
C TRP A 3 -24.97 2.11 -9.01
N SER A 4 -25.59 0.97 -9.31
CA SER A 4 -26.75 0.45 -8.59
C SER A 4 -26.39 -0.97 -8.13
N SER A 5 -25.99 -1.11 -6.87
CA SER A 5 -25.88 -2.40 -6.19
C SER A 5 -26.99 -2.48 -5.15
N SER A 6 -27.99 -3.30 -5.42
CA SER A 6 -29.03 -3.70 -4.47
C SER A 6 -29.11 -5.23 -4.48
N GLY A 7 -28.17 -5.87 -3.78
CA GLY A 7 -28.22 -7.29 -3.48
C GLY A 7 -29.13 -7.55 -2.28
N SER A 8 -30.34 -8.07 -2.54
CA SER A 8 -31.28 -8.53 -1.51
C SER A 8 -30.82 -9.90 -0.98
N PHE A 9 -30.43 -9.95 0.29
CA PHE A 9 -29.98 -11.17 0.97
C PHE A 9 -31.21 -11.94 1.50
N ASN A 10 -31.58 -13.03 0.82
CA ASN A 10 -32.70 -13.86 1.21
C ASN A 10 -32.21 -15.01 2.11
N GLY A 11 -32.38 -14.87 3.42
CA GLY A 11 -31.97 -15.87 4.41
C GLY A 11 -32.97 -17.03 4.50
N GLN A 12 -32.63 -18.18 3.94
CA GLN A 12 -33.34 -19.44 4.20
C GLN A 12 -32.89 -20.03 5.54
N ARG A 13 -33.85 -20.07 6.47
CA ARG A 13 -33.75 -20.64 7.81
C ARG A 13 -34.06 -22.14 7.75
N THR A 14 -33.05 -23.00 7.84
CA THR A 14 -33.26 -24.45 8.05
C THR A 14 -33.47 -24.75 9.54
N LYS A 15 -34.55 -25.48 9.81
CA LYS A 15 -34.92 -26.00 11.13
C LYS A 15 -34.31 -27.38 11.38
N ASP A 16 -34.21 -27.68 12.67
CA ASP A 16 -34.23 -29.00 13.34
C ASP A 16 -33.00 -29.91 13.25
N HIS A 17 -32.39 -30.20 14.41
CA HIS A 17 -32.63 -31.47 15.11
C HIS A 17 -32.04 -31.48 16.52
N THR A 18 -32.91 -31.75 17.49
CA THR A 18 -32.60 -32.15 18.87
C THR A 18 -32.05 -33.58 18.93
N SER A 19 -30.99 -33.83 19.70
CA SER A 19 -30.78 -35.13 20.36
C SER A 19 -29.99 -34.98 21.67
N LYS A 20 -30.35 -35.85 22.61
CA LYS A 20 -30.10 -35.82 24.06
C LYS A 20 -28.91 -36.70 24.47
N ASN A 21 -28.43 -36.44 25.70
CA ASN A 21 -27.66 -37.32 26.63
C ASN A 21 -26.19 -37.59 26.26
N ASN A 22 -25.18 -37.54 27.15
CA ASN A 22 -25.08 -38.05 28.53
C ASN A 22 -23.90 -37.35 29.32
N PRO A 23 -23.69 -37.65 30.62
CA PRO A 23 -23.00 -36.80 31.61
C PRO A 23 -21.62 -37.30 32.13
N HIS A 24 -21.05 -36.51 33.05
CA HIS A 24 -19.94 -36.73 34.00
C HIS A 24 -18.49 -36.47 33.53
N LEU A 25 -17.83 -35.45 34.11
CA LEU A 25 -16.86 -35.59 35.22
C LEU A 25 -16.34 -34.19 35.67
N PRO A 26 -15.98 -34.01 36.96
CA PRO A 26 -15.48 -32.73 37.50
C PRO A 26 -13.95 -32.71 37.58
N ILE A 27 -13.32 -31.59 37.20
CA ILE A 27 -11.91 -31.33 37.54
C ILE A 27 -11.80 -29.94 38.17
N SER A 28 -11.49 -29.98 39.47
CA SER A 28 -10.99 -28.91 40.33
C SER A 28 -9.55 -28.58 39.97
N ILE A 29 -9.20 -27.32 39.70
CA ILE A 29 -7.84 -26.79 39.88
C ILE A 29 -7.89 -25.33 40.40
N SER A 30 -7.14 -25.16 41.49
CA SER A 30 -6.73 -23.99 42.27
C SER A 30 -6.31 -22.71 41.49
N PRO A 31 -6.49 -21.51 42.06
CA PRO A 31 -5.81 -20.30 41.61
C PRO A 31 -4.52 -20.08 42.40
N ASP A 32 -3.36 -20.28 41.77
CA ASP A 32 -2.08 -19.90 42.36
C ASP A 32 -1.45 -18.67 41.67
N LYS A 33 -0.88 -17.85 42.54
CA LYS A 33 -0.41 -16.48 42.37
C LYS A 33 0.82 -16.46 41.44
N ARG A 34 0.89 -15.46 40.56
CA ARG A 34 2.15 -15.06 39.94
C ARG A 34 2.47 -13.60 40.25
N HIS A 35 3.42 -13.45 41.18
CA HIS A 35 4.31 -12.30 41.25
C HIS A 35 5.12 -12.20 39.95
N VAL A 36 5.13 -11.04 39.32
CA VAL A 36 6.11 -10.68 38.29
C VAL A 36 7.09 -9.70 38.93
N LEU A 37 8.29 -10.21 39.23
CA LEU A 37 9.45 -9.40 39.60
C LEU A 37 10.09 -8.83 38.33
N LEU A 38 10.16 -7.51 38.30
CA LEU A 38 11.02 -6.71 37.44
C LEU A 38 12.48 -7.12 37.62
N SER A 39 13.17 -7.45 36.52
CA SER A 39 14.62 -7.26 36.47
C SER A 39 14.99 -6.54 35.18
N GLN A 40 15.44 -5.31 35.38
CA GLN A 40 16.11 -4.48 34.39
C GLN A 40 17.50 -5.07 34.12
N ARG A 41 17.89 -5.21 32.86
CA ARG A 41 19.30 -5.35 32.49
C ARG A 41 19.63 -4.34 31.40
N ARG A 42 20.27 -3.24 31.85
CA ARG A 42 20.99 -2.29 31.00
C ARG A 42 22.30 -2.94 30.59
N HIS A 43 22.61 -2.94 29.30
CA HIS A 43 23.99 -2.91 28.84
C HIS A 43 24.12 -1.86 27.72
N ASN A 44 25.05 -0.93 27.96
CA ASN A 44 25.49 0.09 27.02
C ASN A 44 26.31 -0.54 25.89
N PRO A 45 26.26 0.01 24.66
CA PRO A 45 27.21 -0.31 23.61
C PRO A 45 28.52 0.47 23.81
N ALA A 46 29.64 -0.21 23.57
CA ALA A 46 30.94 0.43 23.37
C ALA A 46 31.09 0.84 21.91
N ASP A 47 31.66 2.02 21.73
CA ASP A 47 31.88 2.76 20.50
C ASP A 47 33.02 2.19 19.62
N PRO A 48 33.14 2.68 18.37
CA PRO A 48 33.85 2.06 17.26
C PRO A 48 35.29 2.58 17.11
N PHE A 49 36.04 1.99 16.18
CA PHE A 49 37.18 2.51 15.40
C PHE A 49 38.19 1.39 15.19
N SER A 50 38.36 0.95 13.95
CA SER A 50 39.65 0.52 13.40
C SER A 50 39.53 0.59 11.88
N ASP A 51 40.35 1.47 11.34
CA ASP A 51 40.61 1.70 9.93
C ASP A 51 41.16 0.44 9.27
N ASP A 52 40.86 0.24 7.98
CA ASP A 52 41.83 -0.44 7.12
C ASP A 52 41.77 0.13 5.70
N GLU A 53 42.90 0.76 5.38
CA GLU A 53 43.34 1.17 4.06
C GLU A 53 43.42 -0.03 3.12
N SER A 54 42.87 0.09 1.92
CA SER A 54 43.41 -0.63 0.76
C SER A 54 43.36 0.21 -0.50
N LEU A 55 44.52 0.79 -0.73
CA LEU A 55 45.11 1.40 -1.93
C LEU A 55 44.50 0.90 -3.26
N SER A 56 43.90 1.83 -3.99
CA SER A 56 43.61 1.72 -5.42
C SER A 56 44.85 2.04 -6.26
N SER A 57 45.17 1.15 -7.18
CA SER A 57 46.29 1.27 -8.11
C SER A 57 45.97 2.24 -9.26
N VAL A 58 46.88 3.20 -9.43
CA VAL A 58 46.95 4.19 -10.49
C VAL A 58 47.39 3.55 -11.81
N PRO A 59 46.76 3.86 -12.96
CA PRO A 59 47.40 3.73 -14.25
C PRO A 59 47.99 5.07 -14.73
N SER A 60 49.26 5.01 -15.11
CA SER A 60 50.10 6.07 -15.67
C SER A 60 49.60 6.64 -16.99
N PRO A 61 49.91 7.92 -17.29
CA PRO A 61 49.56 8.57 -18.56
C PRO A 61 50.70 8.43 -19.60
N SER A 62 50.35 8.11 -20.85
CA SER A 62 51.27 8.18 -21.99
C SER A 62 50.79 9.19 -23.04
N SER A 63 51.48 10.34 -23.06
CA SER A 63 52.08 11.06 -24.20
C SER A 63 51.27 11.32 -25.52
N PRO A 64 51.78 12.14 -26.46
CA PRO A 64 51.49 13.58 -26.49
C PRO A 64 50.72 13.99 -27.76
N ARG A 65 49.59 14.67 -27.60
CA ARG A 65 48.89 15.31 -28.73
C ARG A 65 49.60 16.61 -29.14
N ARG A 66 50.19 16.54 -30.34
CA ARG A 66 50.80 17.58 -31.17
C ARG A 66 50.02 18.91 -31.09
N GLY A 67 50.62 19.92 -30.46
CA GLY A 67 50.08 21.26 -30.35
C GLY A 67 50.09 22.01 -31.68
N ARG A 68 48.91 22.49 -32.11
CA ARG A 68 48.81 23.65 -33.00
C ARG A 68 48.96 24.89 -32.13
N ILE A 69 50.13 25.51 -32.22
CA ILE A 69 50.41 26.82 -31.64
C ILE A 69 49.62 27.84 -32.46
N PHE A 70 48.44 28.22 -31.97
CA PHE A 70 47.80 29.46 -32.41
C PHE A 70 48.53 30.61 -31.72
N SER A 71 49.36 31.30 -32.49
CA SER A 71 49.92 32.60 -32.10
C SER A 71 48.78 33.63 -32.10
N ALA A 72 48.17 33.82 -30.93
CA ALA A 72 47.20 34.89 -30.70
C ALA A 72 47.93 36.08 -30.06
N SER A 73 48.45 36.98 -30.90
CA SER A 73 48.85 38.32 -30.49
C SER A 73 47.58 39.13 -30.18
N GLY A 74 47.02 38.95 -29.00
CA GLY A 74 45.76 39.56 -28.61
C GLY A 74 45.74 39.90 -27.12
N ASP A 75 46.11 41.14 -26.81
CA ASP A 75 45.58 41.95 -25.72
C ASP A 75 45.35 41.23 -24.35
N ARG A 76 46.46 40.95 -23.65
CA ARG A 76 46.51 40.26 -22.32
C ARG A 76 45.68 40.91 -21.21
N ARG A 77 45.09 42.10 -21.41
CA ARG A 77 44.29 42.80 -20.39
C ARG A 77 42.85 42.27 -20.26
N LYS A 78 42.35 41.45 -21.19
CA LYS A 78 40.93 41.01 -21.19
C LYS A 78 40.65 39.67 -20.51
N LEU A 79 41.67 38.84 -20.26
CA LEU A 79 41.52 37.52 -19.64
C LEU A 79 40.93 37.53 -18.20
N PRO A 80 41.32 38.45 -17.29
CA PRO A 80 40.78 38.43 -15.92
C PRO A 80 39.28 38.82 -15.86
N LEU A 81 38.81 39.66 -16.78
CA LEU A 81 37.38 40.04 -16.85
C LEU A 81 36.49 38.87 -17.26
N ILE A 82 36.95 38.05 -18.21
CA ILE A 82 36.23 36.86 -18.65
C ILE A 82 36.11 35.86 -17.49
N LEU A 83 37.20 35.60 -16.76
CA LEU A 83 37.19 34.67 -15.63
C LEU A 83 36.27 35.13 -14.50
N MET A 84 36.27 36.43 -14.16
CA MET A 84 35.34 37.00 -13.18
C MET A 84 33.87 36.88 -13.62
N SER A 85 33.58 37.07 -14.91
CA SER A 85 32.22 36.92 -15.43
C SER A 85 31.70 35.48 -15.27
N PHE A 86 32.54 34.47 -15.49
CA PHE A 86 32.16 33.07 -15.27
C PHE A 86 31.93 32.74 -13.80
N VAL A 87 32.73 33.29 -12.88
CA VAL A 87 32.53 33.09 -11.43
C VAL A 87 31.21 33.70 -10.97
N ILE A 88 30.90 34.92 -11.40
CA ILE A 88 29.63 35.59 -11.05
C ILE A 88 28.45 34.80 -11.62
N LEU A 89 28.53 34.36 -12.88
CA LEU A 89 27.49 33.56 -13.51
C LEU A 89 27.28 32.21 -12.80
N GLY A 90 28.38 31.56 -12.40
CA GLY A 90 28.34 30.32 -11.61
C GLY A 90 27.69 30.51 -10.25
N MET A 91 28.05 31.56 -9.52
CA MET A 91 27.43 31.89 -8.22
C MET A 91 25.95 32.23 -8.36
N ALA A 92 25.57 32.99 -9.39
CA ALA A 92 24.16 33.29 -9.68
C ALA A 92 23.36 32.02 -10.02
N SER A 93 23.94 31.12 -10.82
CA SER A 93 23.32 29.83 -11.16
C SER A 93 23.12 28.95 -9.92
N ILE A 94 24.12 28.88 -9.02
CA ILE A 94 24.01 28.13 -7.75
C ILE A 94 22.93 28.75 -6.85
N TYR A 95 22.87 30.08 -6.77
CA TYR A 95 21.86 30.78 -5.99
C TYR A 95 20.43 30.51 -6.50
N ILE A 96 20.20 30.67 -7.81
CA ILE A 96 18.90 30.40 -8.44
C ILE A 96 18.50 28.92 -8.26
N SER A 97 19.45 27.99 -8.44
CA SER A 97 19.21 26.57 -8.22
C SER A 97 18.82 26.26 -6.77
N ARG A 98 19.51 26.85 -5.79
CA ARG A 98 19.17 26.68 -4.37
C ARG A 98 17.79 27.21 -4.02
N GLU A 99 17.41 28.36 -4.58
CA GLU A 99 16.10 28.96 -4.33
C GLU A 99 14.96 28.15 -4.98
N ALA A 100 15.19 27.65 -6.20
CA ALA A 100 14.26 26.73 -6.86
C ALA A 100 14.04 25.46 -6.03
N VAL A 101 15.12 24.85 -5.51
CA VAL A 101 15.03 23.65 -4.66
C VAL A 101 14.25 23.91 -3.37
N LYS A 102 14.45 25.06 -2.71
CA LYS A 102 13.69 25.43 -1.51
C LYS A 102 12.20 25.59 -1.80
N ASN A 103 11.85 26.29 -2.88
CA ASN A 103 10.45 26.48 -3.27
C ASN A 103 9.78 25.14 -3.61
N THR A 104 10.48 24.24 -4.30
CA THR A 104 9.98 22.90 -4.56
C THR A 104 9.81 22.08 -3.28
N ALA A 105 10.75 22.16 -2.33
CA ALA A 105 10.63 21.45 -1.05
C ALA A 105 9.40 21.89 -0.25
N VAL A 106 9.14 23.20 -0.17
CA VAL A 106 7.94 23.74 0.48
C VAL A 106 6.66 23.26 -0.23
N GLN A 107 6.65 23.28 -1.57
CA GLN A 107 5.51 22.83 -2.35
C GLN A 107 5.22 21.34 -2.14
N VAL A 108 6.26 20.50 -2.09
CA VAL A 108 6.14 19.06 -1.79
C VAL A 108 5.55 18.84 -0.40
N GLN A 109 6.03 19.57 0.61
CA GLN A 109 5.52 19.47 1.98
C GLN A 109 4.05 19.88 2.09
N ILE A 110 3.64 20.93 1.39
CA ILE A 110 2.22 21.35 1.32
C ILE A 110 1.38 20.24 0.65
N MET A 111 1.88 19.64 -0.41
CA MET A 111 1.18 18.58 -1.13
C MET A 111 1.03 17.31 -0.28
N GLU A 112 2.06 16.94 0.48
CA GLU A 112 2.04 15.81 1.42
C GLU A 112 1.00 16.04 2.54
N GLN A 113 0.99 17.24 3.15
CA GLN A 113 -0.03 17.59 4.14
C GLN A 113 -1.44 17.60 3.54
N MET A 114 -1.57 18.03 2.28
CA MET A 114 -2.84 18.01 1.57
C MET A 114 -3.31 16.58 1.32
N GLN A 115 -2.42 15.66 0.92
CA GLN A 115 -2.73 14.24 0.73
C GLN A 115 -3.18 13.60 2.04
N LEU A 116 -2.47 13.83 3.16
CA LEU A 116 -2.87 13.32 4.47
C LEU A 116 -4.23 13.88 4.92
N ARG A 117 -4.45 15.20 4.76
CA ARG A 117 -5.72 15.83 5.10
C ARG A 117 -6.86 15.29 4.24
N VAL A 118 -6.62 15.11 2.95
CA VAL A 118 -7.59 14.54 2.00
C VAL A 118 -7.90 13.10 2.37
N GLY A 119 -6.90 12.27 2.62
CA GLY A 119 -7.08 10.87 2.99
C GLY A 119 -7.86 10.70 4.30
N ASN A 120 -7.54 11.51 5.31
CA ASN A 120 -8.30 11.51 6.56
C ASN A 120 -9.75 11.97 6.33
N LYS A 121 -9.96 13.03 5.55
CA LYS A 121 -11.31 13.51 5.21
C LYS A 121 -12.13 12.47 4.45
N VAL A 122 -11.55 11.77 3.46
CA VAL A 122 -12.22 10.67 2.74
C VAL A 122 -12.66 9.59 3.73
N ARG A 123 -11.75 9.18 4.63
CA ARG A 123 -12.02 8.13 5.62
C ARG A 123 -13.12 8.55 6.61
N ASP A 124 -13.09 9.80 7.07
CA ASP A 124 -14.08 10.31 8.01
C ASP A 124 -15.46 10.46 7.35
N THR A 125 -15.52 11.05 6.15
CA THR A 125 -16.78 11.16 5.38
C THR A 125 -17.34 9.78 5.01
N ALA A 126 -16.48 8.80 4.70
CA ALA A 126 -16.93 7.43 4.46
C ALA A 126 -17.58 6.82 5.71
N LYS A 127 -17.00 6.99 6.90
CA LYS A 127 -17.60 6.54 8.17
C LYS A 127 -18.94 7.22 8.44
N GLU A 128 -19.04 8.53 8.22
CA GLU A 128 -20.30 9.27 8.37
C GLU A 128 -21.37 8.78 7.40
N LEU A 129 -20.99 8.48 6.15
CA LEU A 129 -21.89 7.93 5.14
C LEU A 129 -22.41 6.54 5.56
N TYR A 130 -21.57 5.67 6.10
CA TYR A 130 -22.01 4.39 6.65
C TYR A 130 -22.96 4.55 7.85
N ALA A 131 -22.71 5.54 8.73
CA ALA A 131 -23.60 5.83 9.84
C ALA A 131 -24.97 6.33 9.35
N MET A 132 -25.00 7.27 8.42
CA MET A 132 -26.24 7.78 7.81
C MET A 132 -27.01 6.70 7.05
N GLN A 133 -26.31 5.80 6.34
CA GLN A 133 -26.96 4.67 5.66
C GLN A 133 -27.66 3.75 6.66
N ARG A 134 -27.01 3.44 7.79
CA ARG A 134 -27.62 2.62 8.85
C ARG A 134 -28.83 3.30 9.50
N GLU A 135 -28.78 4.62 9.68
CA GLU A 135 -29.92 5.40 10.18
C GLU A 135 -31.09 5.38 9.20
N ALA A 136 -30.82 5.53 7.90
CA ALA A 136 -31.83 5.41 6.85
C ALA A 136 -32.46 4.01 6.85
N ASP A 137 -31.66 2.95 6.93
CA ASP A 137 -32.16 1.56 6.98
C ASP A 137 -33.01 1.31 8.25
N ALA A 138 -32.65 1.92 9.38
CA ALA A 138 -33.43 1.84 10.62
C ALA A 138 -34.77 2.59 10.54
N LEU A 139 -34.78 3.80 9.97
CA LEU A 139 -36.01 4.56 9.72
C LEU A 139 -36.92 3.83 8.72
N MET A 140 -36.35 3.16 7.72
CA MET A 140 -37.12 2.39 6.73
C MET A 140 -37.85 1.21 7.38
N LYS A 141 -37.24 0.57 8.40
CA LYS A 141 -37.89 -0.48 9.20
C LYS A 141 -39.05 0.05 10.05
N LEU A 142 -38.97 1.30 10.55
CA LEU A 142 -40.07 1.92 11.31
C LEU A 142 -41.25 2.34 10.42
N ILE A 143 -41.03 2.54 9.13
CA ILE A 143 -42.08 2.87 8.15
C ILE A 143 -42.82 1.61 7.67
N GLN A 144 -42.27 0.41 7.89
CA GLN A 144 -42.98 -0.82 7.56
C GLN A 144 -44.27 -0.90 8.40
N PRO A 145 -45.44 -1.04 7.76
CA PRO A 145 -46.71 -0.97 8.46
C PRO A 145 -46.81 -2.14 9.44
N GLU A 146 -46.77 -1.86 10.74
CA GLU A 146 -47.27 -2.78 11.74
C GLU A 146 -48.79 -2.89 11.60
N GLU A 147 -49.30 -4.09 11.88
CA GLU A 147 -50.71 -4.50 11.83
C GLU A 147 -51.70 -3.40 12.27
N PRO A 148 -52.88 -3.32 11.63
CA PRO A 148 -53.81 -2.19 11.73
C PRO A 148 -54.40 -2.06 13.13
N SER A 149 -53.72 -1.35 14.03
CA SER A 149 -54.25 -0.94 15.32
C SER A 149 -54.09 0.57 15.54
N ASN A 150 -55.23 1.26 15.70
CA ASN A 150 -55.42 2.68 16.03
C ASN A 150 -54.86 3.75 15.05
N GLY A 151 -55.74 4.18 14.12
CA GLY A 151 -55.41 4.86 12.86
C GLY A 151 -55.15 6.38 12.83
N PHE A 152 -54.95 7.11 13.94
CA PHE A 152 -54.70 8.57 13.86
C PHE A 152 -53.32 9.01 14.39
N ALA A 153 -52.88 8.49 15.54
CA ALA A 153 -51.56 8.83 16.10
C ALA A 153 -50.38 8.32 15.24
N ASN A 154 -50.60 7.27 14.45
CA ASN A 154 -49.59 6.68 13.57
C ASN A 154 -49.33 7.53 12.31
N SER A 155 -50.32 8.29 11.84
CA SER A 155 -50.22 9.10 10.62
C SER A 155 -49.24 10.28 10.78
N VAL A 156 -49.31 11.01 11.90
CA VAL A 156 -48.42 12.17 12.14
C VAL A 156 -46.96 11.75 12.36
N LYS A 157 -46.73 10.64 13.07
CA LYS A 157 -45.38 10.07 13.25
C LYS A 157 -44.77 9.63 11.92
N SER A 158 -45.58 9.00 11.06
CA SER A 158 -45.18 8.60 9.70
C SER A 158 -44.78 9.80 8.84
N PHE A 159 -45.56 10.90 8.87
CA PHE A 159 -45.22 12.10 8.10
C PHE A 159 -43.89 12.73 8.51
N ARG A 160 -43.63 12.85 9.82
CA ARG A 160 -42.36 13.38 10.33
C ARG A 160 -41.18 12.48 9.96
N ALA A 161 -41.32 11.16 10.11
CA ALA A 161 -40.30 10.20 9.73
C ALA A 161 -39.97 10.25 8.22
N MET A 162 -40.98 10.41 7.35
CA MET A 162 -40.79 10.58 5.90
C MET A 162 -40.04 11.88 5.56
N HIS A 163 -40.37 12.98 6.22
CA HIS A 163 -39.65 14.24 6.02
C HIS A 163 -38.17 14.11 6.42
N ASP A 164 -37.91 13.54 7.61
CA ASP A 164 -36.55 13.34 8.11
C ASP A 164 -35.74 12.40 7.22
N MET A 165 -36.37 11.33 6.71
CA MET A 165 -35.78 10.44 5.71
C MET A 165 -35.36 11.19 4.44
N LYS A 166 -36.22 12.04 3.89
CA LYS A 166 -35.93 12.81 2.66
C LYS A 166 -34.77 13.80 2.86
N VAL A 167 -34.69 14.43 4.03
CA VAL A 167 -33.57 15.30 4.40
C VAL A 167 -32.27 14.48 4.50
N LEU A 168 -32.32 13.31 5.13
CA LEU A 168 -31.16 12.41 5.26
C LEU A 168 -30.69 11.90 3.90
N GLU A 169 -31.60 11.48 3.02
CA GLU A 169 -31.31 11.02 1.65
C GLU A 169 -30.61 12.12 0.83
N THR A 170 -31.11 13.36 0.92
CA THR A 170 -30.51 14.51 0.25
C THR A 170 -29.08 14.75 0.76
N LYS A 171 -28.87 14.65 2.08
CA LYS A 171 -27.55 14.80 2.70
C LYS A 171 -26.59 13.69 2.26
N VAL A 172 -27.01 12.43 2.32
CA VAL A 172 -26.22 11.27 1.87
C VAL A 172 -25.82 11.41 0.40
N THR A 173 -26.75 11.85 -0.46
CA THR A 173 -26.49 12.07 -1.89
C THR A 173 -25.44 13.16 -2.11
N LYS A 174 -25.54 14.27 -1.38
CA LYS A 174 -24.56 15.37 -1.43
C LYS A 174 -23.17 14.92 -0.98
N GLU A 175 -23.07 14.22 0.15
CA GLU A 175 -21.78 13.72 0.66
C GLU A 175 -21.17 12.67 -0.28
N LYS A 176 -21.98 11.75 -0.83
CA LYS A 176 -21.57 10.80 -1.87
C LYS A 176 -20.94 11.50 -3.07
N ALA A 177 -21.57 12.57 -3.55
CA ALA A 177 -21.05 13.36 -4.68
C ALA A 177 -19.69 14.02 -4.35
N GLN A 178 -19.53 14.54 -3.13
CA GLN A 178 -18.25 15.14 -2.69
C GLN A 178 -17.12 14.11 -2.60
N VAL A 179 -17.40 12.93 -2.02
CA VAL A 179 -16.43 11.82 -1.96
C VAL A 179 -16.03 11.36 -3.36
N SER A 180 -17.01 11.21 -4.27
CA SER A 180 -16.74 10.79 -5.65
C SER A 180 -15.83 11.79 -6.39
N GLN A 181 -16.07 13.09 -6.25
CA GLN A 181 -15.20 14.13 -6.83
C GLN A 181 -13.77 14.06 -6.26
N LEU A 182 -13.64 13.79 -4.95
CA LEU A 182 -12.34 13.68 -4.30
C LEU A 182 -11.57 12.44 -4.78
N ILE A 183 -12.25 11.29 -4.90
CA ILE A 183 -11.70 10.06 -5.47
C ILE A 183 -11.18 10.33 -6.89
N GLN A 184 -12.01 10.90 -7.78
CA GLN A 184 -11.60 11.21 -9.17
C GLN A 184 -10.38 12.13 -9.23
N LYS A 185 -10.29 13.11 -8.33
CA LYS A 185 -9.12 13.99 -8.22
C LYS A 185 -7.87 13.23 -7.78
N ILE A 186 -7.99 12.32 -6.81
CA ILE A 186 -6.87 11.47 -6.39
C ILE A 186 -6.44 10.58 -7.56
N GLN A 187 -7.37 9.87 -8.20
CA GLN A 187 -7.08 8.98 -9.33
C GLN A 187 -6.34 9.70 -10.48
N SER A 188 -6.83 10.87 -10.90
CA SER A 188 -6.19 11.66 -11.95
C SER A 188 -4.79 12.15 -11.56
N THR A 189 -4.61 12.57 -10.32
CA THR A 189 -3.29 12.98 -9.80
C THR A 189 -2.35 11.77 -9.75
N SER A 190 -2.82 10.63 -9.23
CA SER A 190 -2.04 9.40 -9.12
C SER A 190 -1.59 8.90 -10.48
N LEU A 191 -2.45 8.94 -11.51
CA LEU A 191 -2.08 8.57 -12.88
C LEU A 191 -0.93 9.41 -13.43
N VAL A 192 -0.99 10.73 -13.23
CA VAL A 192 0.09 11.65 -13.64
C VAL A 192 1.37 11.35 -12.87
N GLU A 193 1.27 11.06 -11.57
CA GLU A 193 2.44 10.74 -10.75
C GLU A 193 3.09 9.40 -11.12
N VAL A 194 2.31 8.35 -11.39
CA VAL A 194 2.85 7.06 -11.87
C VAL A 194 3.67 7.28 -13.13
N ARG A 195 3.08 7.94 -14.13
CA ARG A 195 3.76 8.22 -15.40
C ARG A 195 5.01 9.06 -15.24
N LYS A 196 4.95 10.06 -14.36
CA LYS A 196 6.07 10.97 -14.09
C LYS A 196 7.22 10.29 -13.34
N LYS A 197 6.92 9.47 -12.32
CA LYS A 197 7.92 8.85 -11.44
C LYS A 197 8.49 7.54 -12.02
N TYR A 198 7.63 6.71 -12.61
CA TYR A 198 7.93 5.30 -12.90
C TYR A 198 7.89 4.97 -14.40
N GLY A 199 7.41 5.90 -15.25
CA GLY A 199 7.33 5.71 -16.69
C GLY A 199 5.99 5.13 -17.14
N HIS A 200 5.97 4.54 -18.33
CA HIS A 200 4.74 4.05 -18.95
C HIS A 200 4.56 2.55 -18.73
N ASP A 201 3.30 2.12 -18.75
CA ASP A 201 2.91 0.71 -18.65
C ASP A 201 3.45 -0.15 -19.82
N PRO A 202 3.56 -1.48 -19.63
CA PRO A 202 3.49 -2.20 -18.35
C PRO A 202 4.68 -1.89 -17.44
N ILE A 203 4.39 -1.65 -16.15
CA ILE A 203 5.40 -1.52 -15.10
C ILE A 203 5.54 -2.89 -14.42
N GLU A 204 6.78 -3.35 -14.27
CA GLU A 204 7.09 -4.64 -13.66
C GLU A 204 7.83 -4.43 -12.34
N VAL A 205 7.52 -5.26 -11.35
CA VAL A 205 8.20 -5.31 -10.05
C VAL A 205 8.76 -6.71 -9.85
N GLU A 206 10.06 -6.80 -9.63
CA GLU A 206 10.73 -8.05 -9.30
C GLU A 206 10.88 -8.18 -7.77
N MET A 207 10.63 -9.39 -7.28
CA MET A 207 10.66 -9.75 -5.87
C MET A 207 11.66 -10.87 -5.66
N GLU A 208 12.63 -10.66 -4.78
CA GLU A 208 13.56 -11.68 -4.28
C GLU A 208 13.13 -12.13 -2.88
N LEU A 209 12.91 -13.45 -2.73
CA LEU A 209 12.50 -14.08 -1.49
C LEU A 209 13.66 -14.76 -0.76
N LEU A 210 13.57 -14.80 0.56
CA LEU A 210 14.43 -15.57 1.44
C LEU A 210 13.62 -16.68 2.11
N PHE A 211 13.87 -17.92 1.69
CA PHE A 211 13.25 -19.09 2.29
C PHE A 211 13.99 -19.53 3.56
N PRO A 212 13.27 -19.91 4.62
CA PRO A 212 13.86 -20.23 5.93
C PRO A 212 14.45 -21.64 6.02
N ASP A 213 14.34 -22.44 4.96
CA ASP A 213 14.93 -23.77 4.83
C ASP A 213 16.41 -23.72 4.43
N GLY A 214 16.88 -22.58 3.91
CA GLY A 214 18.25 -22.41 3.40
C GLY A 214 18.56 -23.26 2.17
N ALA A 215 17.55 -23.90 1.56
CA ALA A 215 17.76 -24.75 0.40
C ALA A 215 17.92 -23.91 -0.86
N ASP A 216 18.89 -24.28 -1.69
CA ASP A 216 19.03 -23.73 -3.04
C ASP A 216 17.75 -23.98 -3.84
N GLY A 217 17.35 -23.00 -4.64
CA GLY A 217 16.13 -23.11 -5.43
C GLY A 217 15.66 -21.75 -5.97
N PRO A 218 14.49 -21.72 -6.60
CA PRO A 218 13.93 -20.49 -7.12
C PRO A 218 13.53 -19.56 -5.97
N THR A 219 13.92 -18.29 -6.12
CA THR A 219 13.74 -17.24 -5.12
C THR A 219 13.19 -15.95 -5.73
N HIS A 220 13.03 -15.87 -7.04
CA HIS A 220 12.63 -14.65 -7.73
C HIS A 220 11.29 -14.84 -8.42
N PHE A 221 10.47 -13.79 -8.44
CA PHE A 221 9.28 -13.72 -9.30
C PHE A 221 9.02 -12.28 -9.74
N ILE A 222 8.30 -12.12 -10.84
CA ILE A 222 7.98 -10.81 -11.43
C ILE A 222 6.47 -10.60 -11.40
N ILE A 223 6.07 -9.43 -10.94
CA ILE A 223 4.70 -8.92 -10.96
C ILE A 223 4.61 -7.89 -12.08
N GLU A 224 3.80 -8.15 -13.12
CA GLU A 224 3.35 -7.12 -14.04
C GLU A 224 2.15 -6.39 -13.40
N LEU A 225 2.25 -5.08 -13.25
CA LEU A 225 1.19 -4.28 -12.64
C LEU A 225 0.05 -4.01 -13.64
N ALA A 226 -1.17 -3.88 -13.11
CA ALA A 226 -2.31 -3.45 -13.88
C ALA A 226 -2.05 -2.07 -14.52
N PRO A 227 -2.63 -1.79 -15.71
CA PRO A 227 -2.53 -0.47 -16.32
C PRO A 227 -2.93 0.63 -15.35
N ALA A 228 -2.11 1.68 -15.26
CA ALA A 228 -2.35 2.77 -14.32
C ALA A 228 -3.65 3.51 -14.63
N GLU A 229 -4.18 3.43 -15.85
CA GLU A 229 -5.48 4.03 -16.19
C GLU A 229 -6.67 3.32 -15.53
N LEU A 230 -6.52 2.05 -15.15
CA LEU A 230 -7.56 1.27 -14.48
C LEU A 230 -7.54 1.47 -12.97
N LEU A 231 -6.35 1.44 -12.37
CA LEU A 231 -6.15 1.42 -10.91
C LEU A 231 -5.02 2.38 -10.47
N PRO A 232 -5.10 3.68 -10.83
CA PRO A 232 -3.97 4.61 -10.70
C PRO A 232 -3.48 4.79 -9.27
N HIS A 233 -4.41 4.89 -8.31
CA HIS A 233 -4.04 5.13 -6.91
C HIS A 233 -3.41 3.88 -6.28
N THR A 234 -3.96 2.72 -6.59
CA THR A 234 -3.51 1.42 -6.08
C THR A 234 -2.13 1.07 -6.61
N VAL A 235 -1.93 1.21 -7.93
CA VAL A 235 -0.63 0.99 -8.59
C VAL A 235 0.42 1.97 -8.06
N LEU A 236 0.08 3.26 -7.94
CA LEU A 236 0.98 4.26 -7.34
C LEU A 236 1.38 3.88 -5.91
N THR A 237 0.40 3.52 -5.09
CA THR A 237 0.63 3.15 -3.68
C THR A 237 1.59 1.97 -3.58
N PHE A 238 1.41 0.93 -4.39
CA PHE A 238 2.31 -0.23 -4.41
C PHE A 238 3.72 0.14 -4.89
N LEU A 239 3.83 0.94 -5.96
CA LEU A 239 5.12 1.40 -6.48
C LEU A 239 5.88 2.29 -5.50
N ASP A 240 5.18 3.18 -4.78
CA ASP A 240 5.78 4.00 -3.73
C ASP A 240 6.28 3.14 -2.55
N MET A 241 5.61 2.03 -2.21
CA MET A 241 6.11 1.06 -1.21
C MET A 241 7.38 0.34 -1.68
N VAL A 242 7.43 -0.06 -2.95
CA VAL A 242 8.60 -0.71 -3.56
C VAL A 242 9.78 0.26 -3.64
N SER A 243 9.57 1.46 -4.20
CA SER A 243 10.64 2.46 -4.41
C SER A 243 11.22 2.98 -3.09
N SER A 244 10.41 3.05 -2.03
CA SER A 244 10.85 3.40 -0.67
C SER A 244 11.54 2.26 0.08
N GLY A 245 11.64 1.06 -0.50
CA GLY A 245 12.22 -0.13 0.15
C GLY A 245 11.40 -0.63 1.35
N LEU A 246 10.15 -0.19 1.51
CA LEU A 246 9.31 -0.56 2.66
C LEU A 246 8.97 -2.05 2.66
N LEU A 247 8.91 -2.69 1.49
CA LEU A 247 8.68 -4.13 1.39
C LEU A 247 9.92 -4.97 1.77
N ASN A 248 11.12 -4.41 1.73
CA ASN A 248 12.35 -5.14 2.10
C ASN A 248 12.32 -5.46 3.59
N GLY A 249 12.54 -6.72 3.96
CA GLY A 249 12.41 -7.16 5.34
C GLY A 249 11.01 -7.61 5.74
N CYS A 250 9.96 -7.35 4.94
CA CYS A 250 8.61 -7.87 5.20
C CYS A 250 8.55 -9.40 5.00
N SER A 251 7.43 -10.01 5.35
CA SER A 251 7.27 -11.46 5.24
C SER A 251 5.92 -11.90 4.70
N PHE A 252 5.94 -13.04 3.99
CA PHE A 252 4.78 -13.89 3.84
C PHE A 252 4.53 -14.62 5.16
N ILE A 253 3.29 -14.55 5.65
CA ILE A 253 2.92 -15.04 6.98
C ILE A 253 1.77 -16.04 6.96
N LEU A 254 0.99 -16.06 5.87
CA LEU A 254 -0.23 -16.83 5.75
C LEU A 254 -0.29 -17.46 4.36
N ASN A 255 -0.64 -18.74 4.31
CA ASN A 255 -1.07 -19.46 3.13
C ASN A 255 -2.41 -20.14 3.47
N ALA A 256 -3.50 -19.62 2.91
CA ALA A 256 -4.86 -20.08 3.17
C ALA A 256 -5.45 -20.91 2.00
N HIS A 257 -4.63 -21.71 1.31
CA HIS A 257 -4.96 -22.53 0.13
C HIS A 257 -5.38 -21.77 -1.13
N HIS A 258 -6.16 -20.69 -1.01
CA HIS A 258 -6.65 -19.86 -2.12
C HIS A 258 -5.84 -18.55 -2.27
N ALA A 259 -5.11 -18.14 -1.24
CA ALA A 259 -4.26 -16.96 -1.26
C ALA A 259 -3.08 -17.06 -0.29
N ILE A 260 -1.95 -16.47 -0.67
CA ILE A 260 -0.74 -16.34 0.15
C ILE A 260 -0.54 -14.85 0.47
N LYS A 261 -0.53 -14.49 1.77
CA LYS A 261 -0.51 -13.09 2.22
C LYS A 261 0.86 -12.66 2.74
N ALA A 262 1.36 -11.55 2.21
CA ALA A 262 2.48 -10.78 2.72
C ALA A 262 2.00 -9.66 3.65
N ALA A 263 2.78 -9.36 4.68
CA ALA A 263 2.45 -8.35 5.68
C ALA A 263 3.70 -7.56 6.11
N PRO A 264 3.54 -6.36 6.71
CA PRO A 264 4.63 -5.54 7.25
C PRO A 264 5.20 -6.12 8.56
N ILE A 265 5.41 -7.44 8.59
CA ILE A 265 5.98 -8.17 9.70
C ILE A 265 7.41 -8.57 9.30
N PRO A 266 8.42 -8.24 10.10
CA PRO A 266 9.79 -8.60 9.80
C PRO A 266 10.03 -10.11 9.81
N PHE A 267 10.83 -10.60 8.87
CA PHE A 267 11.27 -12.01 8.81
C PHE A 267 12.52 -12.29 9.64
N ASP A 268 13.36 -11.27 9.87
CA ASP A 268 14.66 -11.35 10.53
C ASP A 268 14.60 -11.23 12.06
N GLY A 269 13.40 -11.12 12.63
CA GLY A 269 13.18 -10.94 14.06
C GLY A 269 13.34 -9.50 14.56
N SER A 270 13.55 -8.53 13.66
CA SER A 270 13.52 -7.10 14.02
C SER A 270 12.13 -6.67 14.51
N SER A 271 12.02 -5.42 14.98
CA SER A 271 10.78 -4.92 15.61
C SER A 271 9.64 -4.74 14.59
N ALA A 272 8.56 -5.50 14.78
CA ALA A 272 7.32 -5.32 13.99
C ALA A 272 6.71 -3.93 14.18
N VAL A 273 6.85 -3.34 15.38
CA VAL A 273 6.40 -1.97 15.66
C VAL A 273 7.19 -0.97 14.83
N ALA A 274 8.52 -1.08 14.81
CA ALA A 274 9.37 -0.19 14.02
C ALA A 274 9.06 -0.32 12.51
N LYS A 275 8.77 -1.55 12.05
CA LYS A 275 8.37 -1.78 10.66
C LYS A 275 7.03 -1.11 10.34
N ALA A 276 6.01 -1.27 11.19
CA ALA A 276 4.72 -0.61 11.02
C ALA A 276 4.80 0.93 11.11
N GLU A 277 5.66 1.46 11.99
CA GLU A 277 5.94 2.89 12.08
C GLU A 277 6.61 3.43 10.80
N ALA A 278 7.48 2.64 10.15
CA ALA A 278 8.08 3.05 8.88
C ALA A 278 7.03 3.25 7.77
N PHE A 279 6.06 2.32 7.64
CA PHE A 279 4.93 2.49 6.72
C PHE A 279 4.06 3.70 7.09
N THR A 280 3.78 3.89 8.38
CA THR A 280 2.97 5.02 8.88
C THR A 280 3.65 6.36 8.61
N LYS A 281 4.96 6.45 8.87
CA LYS A 281 5.77 7.66 8.62
C LYS A 281 5.84 8.00 7.13
N ALA A 282 5.83 7.00 6.26
CA ALA A 282 5.78 7.20 4.81
C ALA A 282 4.37 7.51 4.28
N GLY A 283 3.33 7.49 5.12
CA GLY A 283 1.94 7.62 4.67
C GLY A 283 1.45 6.46 3.80
N LEU A 284 2.13 5.31 3.86
CA LEU A 284 1.88 4.12 3.04
C LEU A 284 1.34 2.95 3.87
N ASN A 285 0.63 3.22 4.96
CA ASN A 285 0.06 2.18 5.83
C ASN A 285 -1.20 1.50 5.26
N GLY A 286 -1.61 1.84 4.03
CA GLY A 286 -2.73 1.24 3.31
C GLY A 286 -3.18 2.10 2.14
N VAL A 287 -4.10 1.57 1.32
CA VAL A 287 -4.76 2.35 0.26
C VAL A 287 -5.77 3.34 0.85
N VAL A 288 -5.93 4.52 0.24
CA VAL A 288 -6.83 5.58 0.75
C VAL A 288 -8.29 5.21 0.54
N PHE A 289 -8.59 4.60 -0.60
CA PHE A 289 -9.87 4.00 -0.97
C PHE A 289 -9.59 2.76 -1.81
N ARG A 290 -10.58 1.88 -1.95
CA ARG A 290 -10.47 0.69 -2.81
C ARG A 290 -10.77 1.09 -4.24
N GLU A 291 -9.86 0.76 -5.14
CA GLU A 291 -10.12 0.80 -6.57
C GLU A 291 -10.34 -0.63 -7.04
N TYR A 292 -11.40 -0.84 -7.80
CA TYR A 292 -11.70 -2.13 -8.40
C TYR A 292 -12.00 -1.93 -9.87
N SER A 293 -11.60 -2.89 -10.70
CA SER A 293 -11.86 -2.89 -12.14
C SER A 293 -12.21 -4.30 -12.58
N HIS A 294 -13.39 -4.48 -13.19
CA HIS A 294 -13.80 -5.76 -13.78
C HIS A 294 -12.88 -6.23 -14.92
N PHE A 295 -12.06 -5.34 -15.48
CA PHE A 295 -11.05 -5.70 -16.49
C PHE A 295 -9.80 -6.34 -15.86
N TYR A 296 -9.68 -6.31 -14.53
CA TYR A 296 -8.55 -6.86 -13.79
C TYR A 296 -9.05 -7.71 -12.59
N PRO A 297 -9.79 -8.80 -12.83
CA PRO A 297 -10.41 -9.60 -11.77
C PRO A 297 -9.39 -10.41 -10.95
N HIS A 298 -9.83 -10.95 -9.80
CA HIS A 298 -9.02 -11.76 -8.89
C HIS A 298 -8.85 -13.21 -9.37
N LYS A 299 -8.07 -13.41 -10.44
CA LYS A 299 -7.76 -14.73 -10.98
C LYS A 299 -6.57 -15.38 -10.28
N LYS A 300 -6.33 -16.66 -10.58
CA LYS A 300 -5.10 -17.35 -10.17
C LYS A 300 -3.86 -16.55 -10.62
N ASN A 301 -2.88 -16.45 -9.74
CA ASN A 301 -1.63 -15.70 -9.88
C ASN A 301 -1.80 -14.18 -9.98
N THR A 302 -2.97 -13.61 -9.65
CA THR A 302 -3.08 -12.16 -9.49
C THR A 302 -2.69 -11.71 -8.08
N VAL A 303 -2.38 -10.43 -7.94
CA VAL A 303 -1.91 -9.80 -6.70
C VAL A 303 -2.89 -8.71 -6.29
N GLY A 304 -3.32 -8.71 -5.04
CA GLY A 304 -4.25 -7.72 -4.51
C GLY A 304 -3.93 -7.21 -3.12
N PHE A 305 -4.47 -6.04 -2.76
CA PHE A 305 -4.35 -5.50 -1.40
C PHE A 305 -5.42 -6.09 -0.49
N ALA A 306 -5.06 -6.34 0.78
CA ALA A 306 -6.02 -6.82 1.76
C ALA A 306 -7.06 -5.76 2.16
N VAL A 307 -8.30 -6.20 2.39
CA VAL A 307 -9.48 -5.42 2.80
C VAL A 307 -9.30 -4.65 4.09
N ASP A 308 -8.40 -5.11 4.96
CA ASP A 308 -8.18 -4.61 6.31
C ASP A 308 -7.57 -3.20 6.36
N GLY A 309 -7.25 -2.61 5.19
CA GLY A 309 -6.67 -1.28 5.08
C GLY A 309 -5.22 -1.21 5.55
N SER A 310 -4.58 -2.37 5.74
CA SER A 310 -3.16 -2.47 6.02
C SER A 310 -2.34 -2.42 4.71
N PRO A 311 -1.00 -2.29 4.76
CA PRO A 311 -0.18 -2.36 3.56
C PRO A 311 0.07 -3.82 3.12
N ALA A 312 -0.69 -4.77 3.66
CA ALA A 312 -0.58 -6.17 3.32
C ALA A 312 -1.17 -6.44 1.92
N PHE A 313 -0.51 -7.30 1.16
CA PHE A 313 -0.98 -7.76 -0.13
C PHE A 313 -0.98 -9.29 -0.14
N TYR A 314 -1.69 -9.88 -1.10
CA TYR A 314 -1.75 -11.32 -1.27
C TYR A 314 -1.59 -11.71 -2.73
N ILE A 315 -1.18 -12.96 -2.93
CA ILE A 315 -1.09 -13.62 -4.23
C ILE A 315 -2.18 -14.69 -4.26
N ASN A 316 -3.08 -14.61 -5.24
CA ASN A 316 -4.10 -15.61 -5.47
C ASN A 316 -3.48 -16.91 -5.99
N THR A 317 -3.75 -18.03 -5.34
CA THR A 317 -3.34 -19.38 -5.80
C THR A 317 -4.46 -20.12 -6.54
N ALA A 318 -5.68 -19.58 -6.47
CA ALA A 318 -6.89 -20.02 -7.16
C ALA A 318 -7.62 -18.82 -7.78
N ASP A 319 -8.72 -19.09 -8.50
CA ASP A 319 -9.65 -18.03 -8.93
C ASP A 319 -10.51 -17.61 -7.72
N ASN A 320 -10.45 -16.35 -7.36
CA ASN A 320 -11.06 -15.77 -6.16
C ASN A 320 -11.95 -14.56 -6.51
N GLU A 321 -12.41 -14.42 -7.76
CA GLU A 321 -13.25 -13.30 -8.20
C GLU A 321 -14.47 -13.10 -7.29
N ASP A 322 -15.16 -14.18 -6.93
CA ASP A 322 -16.37 -14.13 -6.08
C ASP A 322 -16.07 -13.84 -4.59
N ILE A 323 -14.83 -14.09 -4.13
CA ILE A 323 -14.43 -13.95 -2.73
C ILE A 323 -13.92 -12.54 -2.45
N HIS A 324 -13.17 -11.99 -3.40
CA HIS A 324 -12.49 -10.71 -3.31
C HIS A 324 -13.18 -9.64 -4.17
N ASP A 325 -14.51 -9.66 -4.20
CA ASP A 325 -15.29 -8.59 -4.82
C ASP A 325 -15.01 -7.25 -4.13
N ASP A 326 -14.91 -6.17 -4.90
CA ASP A 326 -14.50 -4.83 -4.45
C ASP A 326 -13.07 -4.70 -3.86
N GLU A 327 -12.19 -5.69 -4.03
CA GLU A 327 -10.78 -5.59 -3.61
C GLU A 327 -9.86 -5.08 -4.72
N PRO A 328 -8.81 -4.30 -4.41
CA PRO A 328 -7.88 -3.86 -5.45
C PRO A 328 -6.98 -5.01 -5.91
N CYS A 329 -7.24 -5.57 -7.09
CA CYS A 329 -6.36 -6.47 -7.83
C CYS A 329 -5.43 -5.66 -8.74
N PHE A 330 -4.16 -5.51 -8.39
CA PHE A 330 -3.27 -4.53 -9.03
C PHE A 330 -2.09 -5.12 -9.79
N GLY A 331 -1.96 -6.44 -9.83
CA GLY A 331 -0.86 -7.08 -10.56
C GLY A 331 -1.12 -8.54 -10.89
N VAL A 332 -0.29 -9.09 -11.76
CA VAL A 332 -0.28 -10.50 -12.15
C VAL A 332 1.14 -11.03 -12.14
N ILE A 333 1.34 -12.23 -11.62
CA ILE A 333 2.64 -12.90 -11.70
C ILE A 333 2.87 -13.33 -13.15
N THR A 334 3.93 -12.84 -13.78
CA THR A 334 4.30 -13.17 -15.18
C THR A 334 5.52 -14.07 -15.28
N SER A 335 6.34 -14.15 -14.22
CA SER A 335 7.53 -15.00 -14.14
C SER A 335 7.78 -15.46 -12.71
N GLY A 336 8.57 -16.53 -12.54
CA GLY A 336 8.90 -17.11 -11.23
C GLY A 336 7.78 -17.96 -10.61
N PHE A 337 6.97 -18.63 -11.43
CA PHE A 337 5.88 -19.49 -10.96
C PHE A 337 6.36 -20.66 -10.08
N ASP A 338 7.60 -21.10 -10.26
CA ASP A 338 8.29 -22.08 -9.42
C ASP A 338 8.60 -21.52 -8.02
N THR A 339 9.00 -20.25 -7.91
CA THR A 339 9.10 -19.55 -6.62
C THR A 339 7.74 -19.49 -5.92
N ILE A 340 6.67 -19.16 -6.65
CA ILE A 340 5.30 -19.12 -6.08
C ILE A 340 4.84 -20.51 -5.65
N LYS A 341 5.10 -21.54 -6.47
CA LYS A 341 4.80 -22.93 -6.11
C LYS A 341 5.55 -23.35 -4.85
N ARG A 342 6.84 -23.03 -4.74
CA ARG A 342 7.64 -23.30 -3.53
C ARG A 342 7.06 -22.59 -2.32
N LEU A 343 6.60 -21.34 -2.47
CA LEU A 343 5.95 -20.58 -1.41
C LEU A 343 4.60 -21.20 -0.99
N ASP A 344 3.83 -21.72 -1.93
CA ASP A 344 2.56 -22.42 -1.68
C ASP A 344 2.75 -23.76 -0.95
N GLU A 345 3.82 -24.49 -1.25
CA GLU A 345 4.16 -25.77 -0.62
C GLU A 345 4.77 -25.61 0.78
N MET A 346 4.99 -24.38 1.26
CA MET A 346 5.58 -24.14 2.58
C MET A 346 4.69 -24.69 3.72
N PRO A 347 5.28 -25.34 4.74
CA PRO A 347 4.51 -25.89 5.85
C PRO A 347 3.69 -24.85 6.60
N THR A 348 2.41 -25.17 6.85
CA THR A 348 1.48 -24.33 7.60
C THR A 348 1.06 -24.93 8.95
N ARG A 349 0.88 -24.09 9.97
CA ARG A 349 0.18 -24.38 11.21
C ARG A 349 -1.31 -24.09 11.03
N ASN A 350 -2.15 -25.07 11.38
CA ASN A 350 -3.60 -24.99 11.25
C ASN A 350 -4.06 -24.67 9.81
N ASN A 351 -3.32 -25.14 8.80
CA ASN A 351 -3.63 -24.94 7.37
C ASN A 351 -3.78 -23.48 6.92
N ILE A 352 -3.24 -22.53 7.69
CA ILE A 352 -3.39 -21.08 7.42
C ILE A 352 -2.07 -20.35 7.64
N TRP A 353 -1.42 -20.53 8.79
CA TRP A 353 -0.25 -19.72 9.16
C TRP A 353 1.02 -20.42 8.74
N LEU A 354 1.94 -19.76 8.04
CA LEU A 354 3.24 -20.37 7.74
C LEU A 354 3.98 -20.69 9.05
N VAL A 355 4.51 -21.93 9.18
CA VAL A 355 5.27 -22.36 10.37
C VAL A 355 6.53 -21.49 10.53
N LYS A 356 7.17 -21.20 9.40
CA LYS A 356 8.28 -20.25 9.29
C LYS A 356 7.93 -19.24 8.20
N LYS A 357 8.13 -17.96 8.51
CA LYS A 357 7.93 -16.86 7.57
C LYS A 357 8.89 -16.97 6.39
N VAL A 358 8.41 -16.63 5.19
CA VAL A 358 9.28 -16.40 4.02
C VAL A 358 9.52 -14.91 3.89
N GLY A 359 10.78 -14.49 3.87
CA GLY A 359 11.16 -13.09 3.84
C GLY A 359 11.10 -12.51 2.44
N ILE A 360 10.72 -11.24 2.31
CA ILE A 360 10.98 -10.43 1.11
C ILE A 360 12.36 -9.82 1.32
N LYS A 361 13.38 -10.43 0.72
CA LYS A 361 14.76 -9.94 0.81
C LYS A 361 14.88 -8.58 0.13
N ARG A 362 14.31 -8.47 -1.08
CA ARG A 362 14.32 -7.25 -1.86
C ARG A 362 13.12 -7.18 -2.81
N ALA A 363 12.60 -5.97 -3.02
CA ALA A 363 11.66 -5.63 -4.07
C ALA A 363 12.21 -4.46 -4.89
N TRP A 364 12.11 -4.49 -6.21
CA TRP A 364 12.53 -3.37 -7.05
C TRP A 364 11.71 -3.29 -8.34
N ILE A 365 11.61 -2.08 -8.88
CA ILE A 365 10.97 -1.82 -10.17
C ILE A 365 11.97 -2.24 -11.26
N VAL A 366 11.52 -3.06 -12.21
CA VAL A 366 12.35 -3.54 -13.32
C VAL A 366 12.51 -2.41 -14.33
N GLU A 367 13.75 -1.93 -14.49
CA GLU A 367 14.07 -1.01 -15.57
C GLU A 367 14.02 -1.77 -16.90
N ARG A 368 13.01 -1.50 -17.72
CA ARG A 368 13.07 -1.88 -19.12
C ARG A 368 14.19 -1.06 -19.73
N GLY A 369 15.38 -1.67 -19.82
CA GLY A 369 16.48 -1.14 -20.59
C GLY A 369 15.90 -0.68 -21.90
N HIS A 370 16.09 0.60 -22.25
CA HIS A 370 15.70 1.13 -23.55
C HIS A 370 16.50 0.31 -24.56
N SER A 371 15.94 -0.82 -24.99
CA SER A 371 16.46 -1.61 -26.08
C SER A 371 16.48 -0.61 -27.22
N LYS A 372 17.69 -0.13 -27.53
CA LYS A 372 17.94 0.83 -28.58
C LYS A 372 17.43 0.16 -29.86
N ARG A 373 16.18 0.45 -30.21
CA ARG A 373 15.59 0.04 -31.48
C ARG A 373 16.27 0.80 -32.59
#